data_AF-A1RUC6-F1
#
_entry.id   AF-A1RUC6-F1
#
_cell.length_a   1.000
_cell.length_b   1.000
_cell.length_c   1.000
_cell.angle_alpha   90.00
_cell.angle_beta   90.00
_cell.angle_gamma   90.00
#
_symmetry.space_group_name_H-M   'P 1'
#
loop_
_entity.id
_entity.type
_entity.pdbx_description
1 polymer ?
#
loop_
_entity_poly.entity_id
_entity_poly.type
_entity_poly.pdbx_seq_one_letter_code
_entity_poly.pdbx_strand_id
1 'polypeptide(L)'
;MGRVLTVFAHGDADGVCSAAVVVAALAGEYDEVEVYFTHPVDLLEDFREFARGDVYIVDVAIDEKAAEEAGRVFAGYGGRVVYVDHHPLSADLPRVEVVHEVGSSASELAYRLLGGRLPKSYSRVALYGAISDYMDHTPWVREALEAWDRRIIYFEAGVLMQGLERARRDHDFKREVVRHLAKNLPPSAMARLMKMAEEQARVNEELVWWVEKNVSLRGSVALVVNPPGPLGLAANLARGLTGAEVGVAAEARGDMYIVSLRSRGLDLNAFLRDFARRYGVSGGGHPNAAGARIPRDLLPVLVEELSRLRR
;
A
#
# COMPACT_ATOMS: atom_id res chain seq x y z
N MET A 1 12.32 23.24 23.59
CA MET A 1 11.35 22.19 23.20
C MET A 1 12.16 20.98 22.77
N GLY A 2 11.73 19.77 23.14
CA GLY A 2 12.40 18.53 22.72
C GLY A 2 12.36 18.35 21.21
N ARG A 3 13.25 17.51 20.67
CA ARG A 3 13.24 17.13 19.25
C ARG A 3 12.10 16.13 19.03
N VAL A 4 11.17 16.48 18.15
CA VAL A 4 10.03 15.64 17.77
C VAL A 4 10.25 15.11 16.35
N LEU A 5 9.87 13.86 16.11
CA LEU A 5 9.78 13.24 14.80
C LEU A 5 8.33 12.82 14.52
N THR A 6 7.75 13.29 13.43
CA THR A 6 6.45 12.81 12.93
C THR A 6 6.66 11.90 11.71
N VAL A 7 6.04 10.72 11.71
CA VAL A 7 6.03 9.80 10.57
C VAL A 7 4.60 9.67 10.05
N PHE A 8 4.34 10.15 8.83
CA PHE A 8 3.13 9.86 8.07
C PHE A 8 3.38 8.61 7.23
N ALA A 9 2.56 7.59 7.39
CA ALA A 9 2.73 6.31 6.70
C ALA A 9 1.41 5.83 6.09
N HIS A 10 1.49 5.06 5.01
CA HIS A 10 0.34 4.28 4.60
C HIS A 10 0.07 3.12 5.58
N GLY A 11 -1.20 2.72 5.67
CA GLY A 11 -1.67 1.78 6.68
C GLY A 11 -1.53 0.30 6.32
N ASP A 12 -0.97 -0.04 5.15
CA ASP A 12 -0.72 -1.43 4.77
C ASP A 12 0.64 -1.91 5.31
N ALA A 13 1.06 -3.09 4.85
CA ALA A 13 2.31 -3.70 5.32
C ALA A 13 3.57 -2.96 4.83
N ASP A 14 3.56 -2.34 3.65
CA ASP A 14 4.73 -1.63 3.14
C ASP A 14 4.94 -0.32 3.90
N GLY A 15 3.88 0.47 4.09
CA GLY A 15 3.90 1.67 4.93
C GLY A 15 4.20 1.39 6.40
N VAL A 16 3.62 0.34 7.00
CA VAL A 16 3.92 -0.06 8.39
C VAL A 16 5.38 -0.48 8.55
N CYS A 17 5.93 -1.26 7.60
CA CYS A 17 7.34 -1.65 7.64
C CYS A 17 8.28 -0.46 7.42
N SER A 18 7.93 0.45 6.50
CA SER A 18 8.67 1.69 6.25
C SER A 18 8.74 2.54 7.52
N ALA A 19 7.60 2.76 8.18
CA ALA A 19 7.54 3.48 9.44
C ALA A 19 8.37 2.80 10.54
N ALA A 20 8.31 1.46 10.63
CA ALA A 20 9.10 0.72 11.60
C ALA A 20 10.61 0.86 11.38
N VAL A 21 11.08 0.88 10.13
CA VAL A 21 12.50 1.13 9.79
C VAL A 21 12.90 2.55 10.20
N VAL A 22 12.08 3.55 9.89
CA VAL A 22 12.32 4.95 10.29
C VAL A 22 12.41 5.07 11.82
N VAL A 23 11.42 4.55 12.53
CA VAL A 23 11.37 4.58 14.01
C VAL A 23 12.59 3.86 14.61
N ALA A 24 12.91 2.66 14.14
CA ALA A 24 14.06 1.90 14.65
C ALA A 24 15.38 2.65 14.46
N ALA A 25 15.57 3.28 13.30
CA ALA A 25 16.81 3.95 12.96
C ALA A 25 16.98 5.27 13.71
N LEU A 26 15.88 5.99 13.96
CA LEU A 26 15.92 7.39 14.41
C LEU A 26 15.50 7.61 15.87
N ALA A 27 14.77 6.69 16.51
CA ALA A 27 14.17 6.95 17.83
C ALA A 27 15.16 7.37 18.93
N GLY A 28 16.45 7.02 18.82
CA GLY A 28 17.48 7.48 19.76
C GLY A 28 17.91 8.94 19.60
N GLU A 29 17.49 9.64 18.54
CA GLU A 29 17.84 11.04 18.25
C GLU A 29 16.75 12.06 18.62
N TYR A 30 15.56 11.58 18.94
CA TYR A 30 14.37 12.39 19.20
C TYR A 30 13.80 12.06 20.57
N ASP A 31 13.27 13.07 21.24
CA ASP A 31 12.62 12.91 22.54
C ASP A 31 11.23 12.27 22.39
N GLU A 32 10.60 12.49 21.23
CA GLU A 32 9.27 12.00 20.90
C GLU A 32 9.20 11.58 19.43
N VAL A 33 8.56 10.43 19.18
CA VAL A 33 8.32 9.92 17.83
C VAL A 33 6.84 9.54 17.70
N GLU A 34 6.14 10.23 16.81
CA GLU A 34 4.72 10.01 16.53
C GLU A 34 4.52 9.40 15.14
N VAL A 35 3.56 8.47 15.04
CA VAL A 35 3.24 7.79 13.77
C VAL A 35 1.75 7.97 13.46
N TYR A 36 1.47 8.55 12.30
CA TYR A 36 0.13 8.79 11.79
C TYR A 36 -0.08 8.00 10.50
N PHE A 37 -1.17 7.24 10.44
CA PHE A 37 -1.57 6.55 9.23
C PHE A 37 -2.48 7.44 8.42
N THR A 38 -2.10 7.67 7.17
CA THR A 38 -2.78 8.57 6.25
C THR A 38 -2.93 7.93 4.87
N HIS A 39 -3.67 8.58 3.98
CA HIS A 39 -3.86 8.17 2.60
C HIS A 39 -3.65 9.37 1.65
N PRO A 40 -3.43 9.15 0.34
CA PRO A 40 -3.11 10.23 -0.60
C PRO A 40 -4.05 11.44 -0.55
N VAL A 41 -5.35 11.20 -0.34
CA VAL A 41 -6.39 12.24 -0.29
C VAL A 41 -6.41 13.02 1.03
N ASP A 42 -5.93 12.43 2.12
CA ASP A 42 -5.96 13.00 3.48
C ASP A 42 -4.60 13.56 3.91
N LEU A 43 -3.51 13.19 3.22
CA LEU A 43 -2.12 13.52 3.58
C LEU A 43 -1.91 15.00 3.88
N LEU A 44 -2.47 15.88 3.07
CA LEU A 44 -2.26 17.32 3.23
C LEU A 44 -2.99 17.89 4.45
N GLU A 45 -4.18 17.38 4.76
CA GLU A 45 -4.94 17.75 5.95
C GLU A 45 -4.24 17.22 7.20
N ASP A 46 -3.90 15.93 7.21
CA ASP A 46 -3.17 15.26 8.29
C ASP A 46 -1.82 15.93 8.56
N PHE A 47 -1.08 16.31 7.51
CA PHE A 47 0.19 17.01 7.65
C PHE A 47 0.00 18.35 8.38
N ARG A 48 -1.01 19.13 8.02
CA ARG A 48 -1.27 20.43 8.66
C ARG A 48 -1.69 20.30 10.12
N GLU A 49 -2.45 19.26 10.45
CA GLU A 49 -2.94 19.03 11.80
C GLU A 49 -1.84 18.47 12.72
N PHE A 50 -1.05 17.51 12.22
CA PHE A 50 -0.21 16.67 13.06
C PHE A 50 1.30 16.89 12.90
N ALA A 51 1.79 17.50 11.82
CA ALA A 51 3.24 17.60 11.59
C ALA A 51 3.95 18.47 12.64
N ARG A 52 4.89 17.87 13.38
CA ARG A 52 5.72 18.57 14.38
C ARG A 52 7.18 18.10 14.31
N GLY A 53 8.11 19.05 14.40
CA GLY A 53 9.54 18.74 14.37
C GLY A 53 10.02 18.30 12.99
N ASP A 54 10.81 17.24 12.89
CA ASP A 54 11.20 16.67 11.61
C ASP A 54 10.13 15.66 11.13
N VAL A 55 9.93 15.54 9.83
CA VAL A 55 8.84 14.76 9.23
C VAL A 55 9.37 13.74 8.23
N TYR A 56 8.89 12.50 8.34
CA TYR A 56 9.01 11.48 7.31
C TYR A 56 7.62 11.16 6.76
N ILE A 57 7.48 11.14 5.44
CA ILE A 57 6.29 10.66 4.73
C ILE A 57 6.72 9.40 3.99
N VAL A 58 6.13 8.25 4.30
CA VAL A 58 6.54 6.94 3.77
C VAL A 58 5.37 6.19 3.15
N ASP A 59 5.54 5.71 1.91
CA ASP A 59 4.54 4.92 1.19
C ASP A 59 3.21 5.64 0.91
N VAL A 60 3.20 6.97 0.86
CA VAL A 60 1.98 7.75 0.61
C VAL A 60 2.15 8.54 -0.68
N ALA A 61 1.43 8.11 -1.73
CA ALA A 61 1.34 8.87 -2.96
C ALA A 61 0.76 10.27 -2.73
N ILE A 62 1.20 11.25 -3.50
CA ILE A 62 0.61 12.58 -3.49
C ILE A 62 -0.57 12.62 -4.46
N ASP A 63 -1.74 13.02 -3.97
CA ASP A 63 -2.91 13.20 -4.83
C ASP A 63 -2.63 14.30 -5.87
N GLU A 64 -2.90 14.00 -7.14
CA GLU A 64 -2.63 14.90 -8.27
C GLU A 64 -3.35 16.24 -8.13
N LYS A 65 -4.55 16.22 -7.53
CA LYS A 65 -5.33 17.44 -7.29
C LYS A 65 -4.69 18.33 -6.24
N ALA A 66 -3.91 17.75 -5.33
CA ALA A 66 -3.23 18.44 -4.24
C ALA A 66 -1.73 18.68 -4.54
N ALA A 67 -1.20 18.23 -5.68
CA ALA A 67 0.24 18.21 -5.97
C ALA A 67 0.93 19.58 -5.79
N GLU A 68 0.40 20.65 -6.40
CA GLU A 68 0.96 21.99 -6.27
C GLU A 68 0.87 22.54 -4.84
N GLU A 69 -0.18 22.18 -4.11
CA GLU A 69 -0.38 22.62 -2.74
C GLU A 69 0.52 21.88 -1.76
N ALA A 70 0.67 20.56 -1.94
CA ALA A 70 1.59 19.72 -1.18
C ALA A 70 3.03 20.22 -1.33
N GLY A 71 3.49 20.49 -2.56
CA GLY A 71 4.81 21.06 -2.80
C GLY A 71 5.05 22.37 -2.06
N ARG A 72 4.06 23.29 -2.07
CA ARG A 72 4.14 24.56 -1.32
C ARG A 72 4.14 24.37 0.20
N VAL A 73 3.27 23.50 0.72
CA VAL A 73 3.14 23.26 2.17
C VAL A 73 4.40 22.61 2.72
N PHE A 74 4.92 21.57 2.06
CA PHE A 74 6.12 20.88 2.53
C PHE A 74 7.36 21.77 2.42
N ALA A 75 7.50 22.54 1.33
CA ALA A 75 8.62 23.47 1.17
C ALA A 75 8.61 24.64 2.17
N GLY A 76 7.42 25.03 2.64
CA GLY A 76 7.21 26.07 3.64
C GLY A 76 7.25 25.57 5.09
N TYR A 77 7.37 24.26 5.30
CA TYR A 77 7.42 23.68 6.63
C TYR A 77 8.74 24.03 7.34
N GLY A 78 8.65 24.33 8.64
CA GLY A 78 9.79 24.82 9.42
C GLY A 78 10.81 23.74 9.81
N GLY A 79 10.42 22.46 9.77
CA GLY A 79 11.29 21.32 10.04
C GLY A 79 11.76 20.61 8.77
N ARG A 80 12.65 19.61 8.90
CA ARG A 80 13.06 18.79 7.75
C ARG A 80 11.90 17.92 7.30
N VAL A 81 11.69 17.80 6.00
CA VAL A 81 10.72 16.85 5.41
C VAL A 81 11.47 15.87 4.53
N VAL A 82 11.28 14.58 4.79
CA VAL A 82 11.79 13.47 3.97
C VAL A 82 10.61 12.69 3.40
N TYR A 83 10.58 12.52 2.09
CA TYR A 83 9.54 11.81 1.37
C TYR A 83 10.13 10.53 0.75
N VAL A 84 9.61 9.38 1.14
CA VAL A 84 10.05 8.06 0.67
C VAL A 84 8.86 7.33 0.06
N ASP A 85 8.83 7.20 -1.26
CA ASP A 85 7.69 6.59 -1.94
C ASP A 85 8.10 5.93 -3.26
N HIS A 86 7.25 5.03 -3.75
CA HIS A 86 7.48 4.26 -4.98
C HIS A 86 6.38 4.43 -6.04
N HIS A 87 5.27 5.08 -5.68
CA HIS A 87 4.19 5.40 -6.62
C HIS A 87 4.65 6.38 -7.70
N PRO A 88 4.01 6.46 -8.87
CA PRO A 88 4.31 7.48 -9.86
C PRO A 88 4.27 8.89 -9.25
N LEU A 89 5.39 9.61 -9.30
CA LEU A 89 5.50 10.94 -8.70
C LEU A 89 4.62 11.94 -9.48
N SER A 90 3.72 12.61 -8.76
CA SER A 90 2.72 13.53 -9.31
C SER A 90 3.01 15.01 -9.00
N ALA A 91 3.99 15.28 -8.13
CA ALA A 91 4.27 16.62 -7.60
C ALA A 91 5.76 16.97 -7.66
N ASP A 92 6.06 18.24 -7.87
CA ASP A 92 7.37 18.82 -7.60
C ASP A 92 7.47 19.17 -6.11
N LEU A 93 8.53 18.69 -5.44
CA LEU A 93 8.69 18.77 -3.99
C LEU A 93 9.98 19.55 -3.63
N PRO A 94 10.01 20.87 -3.87
CA PRO A 94 11.19 21.66 -3.58
C PRO A 94 11.47 21.68 -2.08
N ARG A 95 12.75 21.64 -1.69
CA ARG A 95 13.22 21.65 -0.29
C ARG A 95 12.80 20.43 0.55
N VAL A 96 12.22 19.42 -0.08
CA VAL A 96 11.98 18.10 0.50
C VAL A 96 13.10 17.17 0.07
N GLU A 97 13.59 16.33 0.98
CA GLU A 97 14.48 15.23 0.61
C GLU A 97 13.64 14.09 0.04
N VAL A 98 13.75 13.86 -1.27
CA VAL A 98 12.95 12.87 -1.98
C VAL A 98 13.77 11.62 -2.24
N VAL A 99 13.32 10.48 -1.73
CA VAL A 99 13.81 9.14 -2.04
C VAL A 99 12.71 8.41 -2.79
N HIS A 100 12.87 8.31 -4.11
CA HIS A 100 11.83 7.81 -4.99
C HIS A 100 12.38 6.87 -6.05
N GLU A 101 11.78 5.69 -6.18
CA GLU A 101 12.10 4.71 -7.23
C GLU A 101 10.86 3.85 -7.53
N VAL A 102 10.33 3.94 -8.75
CA VAL A 102 9.26 3.05 -9.19
C VAL A 102 9.84 1.64 -9.42
N GLY A 103 9.15 0.63 -8.90
CA GLY A 103 9.55 -0.78 -9.03
C GLY A 103 10.32 -1.34 -7.84
N SER A 104 10.62 -0.51 -6.83
CA SER A 104 10.98 -0.92 -5.47
C SER A 104 9.83 -0.62 -4.51
N SER A 105 9.76 -1.31 -3.37
CA SER A 105 8.77 -0.95 -2.33
C SER A 105 9.27 0.22 -1.49
N ALA A 106 8.37 0.93 -0.82
CA ALA A 106 8.74 2.00 0.10
C ALA A 106 9.58 1.47 1.27
N SER A 107 9.32 0.25 1.76
CA SER A 107 10.10 -0.35 2.85
C SER A 107 11.53 -0.66 2.45
N GLU A 108 11.75 -1.08 1.20
CA GLU A 108 13.08 -1.23 0.61
C GLU A 108 13.79 0.12 0.54
N LEU A 109 13.11 1.17 0.05
CA LEU A 109 13.70 2.51 -0.04
C LEU A 109 14.04 3.10 1.32
N ALA A 110 13.16 2.94 2.31
CA ALA A 110 13.41 3.34 3.69
C ALA A 110 14.64 2.62 4.27
N TYR A 111 14.81 1.33 3.97
CA TYR A 111 15.97 0.57 4.42
C TYR A 111 17.26 0.90 3.64
N ARG A 112 17.18 1.20 2.34
CA ARG A 112 18.35 1.71 1.60
C ARG A 112 18.82 3.05 2.18
N LEU A 113 17.89 3.93 2.57
CA LEU A 113 18.19 5.23 3.18
C LEU A 113 18.78 5.11 4.60
N LEU A 114 18.16 4.30 5.47
CA LEU A 114 18.44 4.30 6.91
C LEU A 114 19.10 3.01 7.42
N GLY A 115 19.14 1.94 6.63
CA GLY A 115 19.58 0.61 7.05
C GLY A 115 21.05 0.54 7.49
N GLY A 116 21.90 1.46 7.02
CA GLY A 116 23.28 1.61 7.52
C GLY A 116 23.38 2.00 9.00
N ARG A 117 22.28 2.49 9.59
CA ARG A 117 22.16 2.84 11.01
C ARG A 117 21.63 1.68 11.86
N LEU A 118 21.25 0.57 11.24
CA LEU A 118 20.60 -0.57 11.88
C LEU A 118 21.48 -1.82 11.78
N PRO A 119 21.37 -2.77 12.73
CA PRO A 119 21.90 -4.12 12.52
C PRO A 119 21.35 -4.73 11.22
N LYS A 120 22.18 -5.47 10.48
CA LYS A 120 21.76 -6.13 9.22
C LYS A 120 20.50 -6.99 9.35
N SER A 121 20.20 -7.47 10.56
CA SER A 121 19.01 -8.25 10.84
C SER A 121 17.69 -7.48 10.66
N TYR A 122 17.72 -6.14 10.58
CA TYR A 122 16.54 -5.33 10.26
C TYR A 122 16.13 -5.40 8.78
N SER A 123 16.98 -5.93 7.90
CA SER A 123 16.61 -6.20 6.50
C SER A 123 15.31 -7.01 6.38
N ARG A 124 15.03 -7.90 7.35
CA ARG A 124 13.77 -8.65 7.38
C ARG A 124 12.53 -7.78 7.48
N VAL A 125 12.58 -6.66 8.20
CA VAL A 125 11.43 -5.75 8.34
C VAL A 125 11.11 -5.13 6.98
N ALA A 126 12.14 -4.67 6.26
CA ALA A 126 11.97 -4.17 4.91
C ALA A 126 11.50 -5.24 3.92
N LEU A 127 12.03 -6.47 4.04
CA LEU A 127 11.57 -7.62 3.24
C LEU A 127 10.09 -7.95 3.47
N TYR A 128 9.57 -7.82 4.70
CA TYR A 128 8.14 -8.05 4.97
C TYR A 128 7.25 -7.09 4.18
N GLY A 129 7.61 -5.80 4.15
CA GLY A 129 6.90 -4.78 3.36
C GLY A 129 6.97 -5.07 1.86
N ALA A 130 8.18 -5.27 1.34
CA ALA A 130 8.41 -5.53 -0.08
C ALA A 130 7.66 -6.76 -0.60
N ILE A 131 7.66 -7.87 0.16
CA ILE A 131 6.91 -9.08 -0.21
C ILE A 131 5.40 -8.82 -0.17
N SER A 132 4.92 -8.07 0.83
CA SER A 132 3.49 -7.78 0.97
C SER A 132 2.95 -6.88 -0.15
N ASP A 133 3.82 -6.06 -0.75
CA ASP A 133 3.51 -5.25 -1.93
C ASP A 133 3.85 -5.94 -3.27
N TYR A 134 4.12 -7.26 -3.23
CA TYR A 134 4.46 -8.08 -4.40
C TYR A 134 5.73 -7.61 -5.15
N MET A 135 6.63 -6.91 -4.45
CA MET A 135 7.90 -6.41 -4.96
C MET A 135 9.09 -7.31 -4.58
N ASP A 136 8.86 -8.62 -4.48
CA ASP A 136 9.87 -9.61 -4.08
C ASP A 136 10.90 -9.97 -5.17
N HIS A 137 11.01 -9.13 -6.19
CA HIS A 137 11.78 -9.37 -7.40
C HIS A 137 12.90 -8.37 -7.65
N THR A 138 13.03 -7.31 -6.85
CA THR A 138 14.09 -6.31 -7.00
C THR A 138 15.47 -6.94 -6.75
N PRO A 139 16.56 -6.37 -7.33
CA PRO A 139 17.91 -6.86 -7.05
C PRO A 139 18.24 -6.89 -5.56
N TRP A 140 17.85 -5.84 -4.82
CA TRP A 140 18.09 -5.78 -3.38
C TRP A 140 17.28 -6.83 -2.61
N VAL A 141 15.99 -7.04 -2.92
CA VAL A 141 15.19 -8.06 -2.22
C VAL A 141 15.80 -9.45 -2.46
N ARG A 142 16.22 -9.75 -3.69
CA ARG A 142 16.85 -11.04 -4.01
C ARG A 142 18.13 -11.26 -3.19
N GLU A 143 19.01 -10.26 -3.14
CA GLU A 143 20.24 -10.30 -2.34
C GLU A 143 19.95 -10.41 -0.85
N ALA A 144 19.03 -9.58 -0.32
CA ALA A 144 18.66 -9.60 1.09
C ALA A 144 18.06 -10.95 1.51
N LEU A 145 17.24 -11.59 0.65
CA LEU A 145 16.69 -12.92 0.90
C LEU A 145 17.75 -14.03 0.93
N GLU A 146 18.94 -13.85 0.33
CA GLU A 146 20.03 -14.84 0.43
C GLU A 146 20.61 -14.92 1.85
N ALA A 147 20.45 -13.86 2.65
CA ALA A 147 20.87 -13.83 4.05
C ALA A 147 19.85 -14.48 5.01
N TRP A 148 18.70 -14.94 4.51
CA TRP A 148 17.60 -15.47 5.33
C TRP A 148 17.06 -16.80 4.80
N ASP A 149 16.50 -17.62 5.70
CA ASP A 149 15.61 -18.70 5.26
C ASP A 149 14.31 -18.07 4.75
N ARG A 150 14.03 -18.24 3.46
CA ARG A 150 12.85 -17.67 2.80
C ARG A 150 11.55 -18.08 3.49
N ARG A 151 11.43 -19.32 3.98
CA ARG A 151 10.19 -19.79 4.62
C ARG A 151 9.83 -18.96 5.85
N ILE A 152 10.85 -18.53 6.61
CA ILE A 152 10.66 -17.64 7.75
C ILE A 152 10.15 -16.28 7.26
N ILE A 153 10.82 -15.69 6.27
CA ILE A 153 10.47 -14.34 5.80
C ILE A 153 9.08 -14.29 5.18
N TYR A 154 8.72 -15.24 4.31
CA TYR A 154 7.40 -15.30 3.69
C TYR A 154 6.29 -15.61 4.71
N PHE A 155 6.56 -16.44 5.72
CA PHE A 155 5.59 -16.68 6.79
C PHE A 155 5.30 -15.39 7.57
N GLU A 156 6.34 -14.69 7.99
CA GLU A 156 6.20 -13.43 8.74
C GLU A 156 5.54 -12.32 7.91
N ALA A 157 5.90 -12.17 6.63
CA ALA A 157 5.23 -11.26 5.71
C ALA A 157 3.75 -11.61 5.56
N GLY A 158 3.43 -12.91 5.40
CA GLY A 158 2.05 -13.39 5.31
C GLY A 158 1.23 -13.16 6.58
N VAL A 159 1.84 -13.28 7.77
CA VAL A 159 1.19 -12.93 9.05
C VAL A 159 0.92 -11.43 9.11
N LEU A 160 1.91 -10.61 8.77
CA LEU A 160 1.77 -9.15 8.81
C LEU A 160 0.68 -8.66 7.86
N MET A 161 0.75 -9.05 6.58
CA MET A 161 -0.20 -8.64 5.55
C MET A 161 -1.64 -8.99 5.93
N GLN A 162 -1.88 -10.25 6.36
CA GLN A 162 -3.22 -10.70 6.73
C GLN A 162 -3.73 -10.06 8.02
N GLY A 163 -2.84 -9.90 9.01
CA GLY A 163 -3.19 -9.25 10.26
C GLY A 163 -3.57 -7.77 10.08
N LEU A 164 -2.84 -7.04 9.24
CA LEU A 164 -3.12 -5.64 8.93
C LEU A 164 -4.40 -5.46 8.08
N GLU A 165 -4.64 -6.35 7.11
CA GLU A 165 -5.89 -6.38 6.34
C GLU A 165 -7.10 -6.54 7.27
N ARG A 166 -7.00 -7.43 8.27
CA ARG A 166 -8.04 -7.64 9.27
C ARG A 166 -8.21 -6.43 10.20
N ALA A 167 -7.12 -5.78 10.58
CA ALA A 167 -7.12 -4.60 11.44
C ALA A 167 -7.84 -3.40 10.80
N ARG A 168 -7.88 -3.32 9.45
CA ARG A 168 -8.56 -2.27 8.69
C ARG A 168 -8.19 -0.86 9.15
N ARG A 169 -9.06 -0.17 9.89
CA ARG A 169 -8.92 1.21 10.36
C ARG A 169 -8.47 1.33 11.82
N ASP A 170 -8.07 0.23 12.47
CA ASP A 170 -7.52 0.26 13.82
C ASP A 170 -6.09 0.83 13.81
N HIS A 171 -5.98 2.16 13.70
CA HIS A 171 -4.70 2.87 13.59
C HIS A 171 -3.87 2.76 14.88
N ASP A 172 -4.51 2.64 16.03
CA ASP A 172 -3.82 2.43 17.31
C ASP A 172 -3.12 1.07 17.34
N PHE A 173 -3.82 0.01 16.92
CA PHE A 173 -3.19 -1.30 16.78
C PHE A 173 -2.06 -1.29 15.75
N LYS A 174 -2.23 -0.63 14.60
CA LYS A 174 -1.15 -0.52 13.61
C LYS A 174 0.08 0.21 14.18
N ARG A 175 -0.10 1.21 15.05
CA ARG A 175 1.01 1.86 15.78
C ARG A 175 1.70 0.88 16.73
N GLU A 176 0.96 0.01 17.40
CA GLU A 176 1.55 -1.08 18.20
C GLU A 176 2.40 -2.01 17.34
N VAL A 177 1.93 -2.37 16.13
CA VAL A 177 2.68 -3.17 15.15
C VAL A 177 3.97 -2.46 14.74
N VAL A 178 3.93 -1.16 14.41
CA VAL A 178 5.13 -0.37 14.09
C VAL A 178 6.14 -0.43 15.23
N ARG A 179 5.71 -0.19 16.49
CA ARG A 179 6.61 -0.24 17.66
C ARG A 179 7.19 -1.64 17.90
N HIS A 180 6.45 -2.69 17.58
CA HIS A 180 6.91 -4.08 17.69
C HIS A 180 7.96 -4.40 16.64
N LEU A 181 7.71 -4.07 15.37
CA LEU A 181 8.67 -4.25 14.28
C LEU A 181 9.91 -3.38 14.45
N ALA A 182 9.76 -2.16 14.99
CA ALA A 182 10.88 -1.26 15.27
C ALA A 182 11.83 -1.80 16.36
N LYS A 183 11.39 -2.76 17.18
CA LYS A 183 12.23 -3.53 18.11
C LYS A 183 12.85 -4.77 17.47
N ASN A 184 12.71 -4.89 16.14
CA ASN A 184 13.06 -6.07 15.37
C ASN A 184 12.36 -7.34 15.87
N LEU A 185 11.12 -7.28 16.34
CA LEU A 185 10.38 -8.48 16.71
C LEU A 185 9.59 -9.01 15.49
N PRO A 186 9.52 -10.32 15.28
CA PRO A 186 8.80 -10.88 14.14
C PRO A 186 7.27 -10.69 14.30
N PRO A 187 6.53 -10.44 13.20
CA PRO A 187 5.06 -10.36 13.18
C PRO A 187 4.35 -11.43 14.02
N SER A 188 4.74 -12.70 13.88
CA SER A 188 4.14 -13.85 14.56
C SER A 188 4.30 -13.84 16.09
N ALA A 189 5.28 -13.11 16.63
CA ALA A 189 5.45 -12.95 18.07
C ALA A 189 4.40 -12.03 18.71
N MET A 190 3.63 -11.27 17.92
CA MET A 190 2.51 -10.47 18.42
C MET A 190 1.23 -11.31 18.36
N ALA A 191 0.82 -11.87 19.51
CA ALA A 191 -0.33 -12.80 19.59
C ALA A 191 -1.62 -12.23 18.97
N ARG A 192 -1.91 -10.93 19.18
CA ARG A 192 -3.08 -10.26 18.59
C ARG A 192 -2.99 -10.22 17.06
N LEU A 193 -1.82 -9.90 16.51
CA LEU A 193 -1.58 -9.87 15.06
C LEU A 193 -1.69 -11.28 14.44
N MET A 194 -1.08 -12.28 15.09
CA MET A 194 -1.14 -13.67 14.65
C MET A 194 -2.59 -14.20 14.62
N LYS A 195 -3.38 -13.90 15.65
CA LYS A 195 -4.81 -14.27 15.68
C LYS A 195 -5.59 -13.59 14.56
N MET A 196 -5.38 -12.30 14.34
CA MET A 196 -6.00 -11.57 13.23
C MET A 196 -5.62 -12.16 11.86
N ALA A 197 -4.36 -12.55 11.69
CA ALA A 197 -3.88 -13.18 10.47
C ALA A 197 -4.53 -14.55 10.23
N GLU A 198 -4.67 -15.38 11.27
CA GLU A 198 -5.36 -16.67 11.18
C GLU A 198 -6.84 -16.50 10.77
N GLU A 199 -7.55 -15.56 11.39
CA GLU A 199 -8.94 -15.26 11.05
C GLU A 199 -9.07 -14.78 9.59
N GLN A 200 -8.17 -13.90 9.15
CA GLN A 200 -8.17 -13.39 7.78
C GLN A 200 -7.80 -14.46 6.76
N ALA A 201 -6.92 -15.41 7.10
CA ALA A 201 -6.60 -16.54 6.25
C ALA A 201 -7.83 -17.40 5.94
N ARG A 202 -8.71 -17.63 6.93
CA ARG A 202 -9.97 -18.35 6.72
C ARG A 202 -10.91 -17.59 5.79
N VAL A 203 -11.04 -16.27 5.98
CA VAL A 203 -11.84 -15.40 5.08
C VAL A 203 -11.28 -15.43 3.66
N ASN A 204 -9.96 -15.41 3.49
CA ASN A 204 -9.31 -15.46 2.19
C ASN A 204 -9.59 -16.79 1.49
N GLU A 205 -9.52 -17.91 2.21
CA GLU A 205 -9.84 -19.24 1.67
C GLU A 205 -11.32 -19.33 1.25
N GLU A 206 -12.26 -18.87 2.09
CA GLU A 206 -13.67 -18.79 1.73
C GLU A 206 -13.92 -17.94 0.48
N LEU A 207 -13.16 -16.85 0.32
CA LEU A 207 -13.23 -15.99 -0.85
C LEU A 207 -12.79 -16.71 -2.13
N VAL A 208 -11.80 -17.61 -2.08
CA VAL A 208 -11.39 -18.43 -3.23
C VAL A 208 -12.59 -19.22 -3.76
N TRP A 209 -13.22 -20.01 -2.89
CA TRP A 209 -14.39 -20.82 -3.23
C TRP A 209 -15.57 -19.98 -3.73
N TRP A 210 -15.77 -18.80 -3.13
CA TRP A 210 -16.83 -17.90 -3.55
C TRP A 210 -16.56 -17.32 -4.94
N VAL A 211 -15.33 -16.88 -5.23
CA VAL A 211 -14.97 -16.33 -6.54
C VAL A 211 -15.12 -17.37 -7.64
N GLU A 212 -14.64 -18.61 -7.43
CA GLU A 212 -14.79 -19.70 -8.40
C GLU A 212 -16.25 -19.90 -8.85
N LYS A 213 -17.20 -19.76 -7.93
CA LYS A 213 -18.63 -19.96 -8.20
C LYS A 213 -19.33 -18.76 -8.82
N ASN A 214 -18.83 -17.54 -8.58
CA ASN A 214 -19.55 -16.30 -8.87
C ASN A 214 -18.90 -15.43 -9.96
N VAL A 215 -17.69 -15.78 -10.41
CA VAL A 215 -17.00 -15.02 -11.45
C VAL A 215 -17.73 -15.11 -12.80
N SER A 216 -17.87 -13.97 -13.47
CA SER A 216 -18.45 -13.86 -14.80
C SER A 216 -17.43 -13.34 -15.80
N LEU A 217 -17.26 -14.05 -16.92
CA LEU A 217 -16.38 -13.63 -18.00
C LEU A 217 -17.10 -12.73 -19.01
N ARG A 218 -16.42 -11.65 -19.42
CA ARG A 218 -16.83 -10.72 -20.48
C ARG A 218 -15.60 -10.38 -21.33
N GLY A 219 -15.41 -11.14 -22.41
CA GLY A 219 -14.19 -11.04 -23.22
C GLY A 219 -12.95 -11.38 -22.39
N SER A 220 -11.97 -10.47 -22.36
CA SER A 220 -10.73 -10.60 -21.57
C SER A 220 -10.87 -10.19 -20.09
N VAL A 221 -12.09 -9.88 -19.63
CA VAL A 221 -12.38 -9.40 -18.26
C VAL A 221 -13.12 -10.45 -17.44
N ALA A 222 -12.62 -10.74 -16.25
CA ALA A 222 -13.31 -11.52 -15.21
C ALA A 222 -13.90 -10.59 -14.14
N LEU A 223 -15.21 -10.62 -13.95
CA LEU A 223 -15.93 -9.76 -13.02
C LEU A 223 -16.54 -10.55 -11.86
N VAL A 224 -16.36 -10.05 -10.64
CA VAL A 224 -17.16 -10.42 -9.46
C VAL A 224 -17.79 -9.19 -8.83
N VAL A 225 -19.00 -9.33 -8.28
CA VAL A 225 -19.74 -8.23 -7.64
C VAL A 225 -20.13 -8.63 -6.22
N ASN A 226 -19.86 -7.74 -5.27
CA ASN A 226 -20.04 -7.90 -3.83
C ASN A 226 -19.35 -9.15 -3.23
N PRO A 227 -18.04 -9.35 -3.46
CA PRO A 227 -17.32 -10.46 -2.85
C PRO A 227 -17.29 -10.37 -1.31
N PRO A 228 -17.35 -11.49 -0.57
CA PRO A 228 -17.35 -11.53 0.88
C PRO A 228 -15.93 -11.42 1.47
N GLY A 229 -15.10 -10.51 0.97
CA GLY A 229 -13.71 -10.38 1.39
C GLY A 229 -12.99 -9.19 0.76
N PRO A 230 -11.66 -9.10 0.89
CA PRO A 230 -10.88 -7.98 0.36
C PRO A 230 -11.07 -7.83 -1.16
N LEU A 231 -11.48 -6.65 -1.59
CA LEU A 231 -11.84 -6.38 -2.99
C LEU A 231 -10.67 -6.60 -3.96
N GLY A 232 -9.47 -6.19 -3.54
CA GLY A 232 -8.23 -6.40 -4.30
C GLY A 232 -7.89 -7.86 -4.52
N LEU A 233 -8.03 -8.69 -3.48
CA LEU A 233 -7.83 -10.12 -3.57
C LEU A 233 -8.89 -10.77 -4.45
N ALA A 234 -10.16 -10.38 -4.32
CA ALA A 234 -11.25 -10.90 -5.16
C ALA A 234 -10.99 -10.64 -6.65
N ALA A 235 -10.52 -9.43 -7.01
CA ALA A 235 -10.15 -9.10 -8.39
C ALA A 235 -8.97 -9.95 -8.88
N ASN A 236 -7.94 -10.15 -8.05
CA ASN A 236 -6.80 -10.98 -8.43
C ASN A 236 -7.20 -12.46 -8.61
N LEU A 237 -8.03 -12.99 -7.71
CA LEU A 237 -8.57 -14.35 -7.79
C LEU A 237 -9.45 -14.52 -9.03
N ALA A 238 -10.34 -13.57 -9.32
CA ALA A 238 -11.19 -13.61 -10.50
C ALA A 238 -10.34 -13.70 -11.79
N ARG A 239 -9.27 -12.91 -11.88
CA ARG A 239 -8.29 -12.98 -12.97
C ARG A 239 -7.58 -14.34 -13.02
N GLY A 240 -7.02 -14.76 -11.88
CA GLY A 240 -6.17 -15.95 -11.78
C GLY A 240 -6.90 -17.26 -12.07
N LEU A 241 -8.09 -17.44 -11.49
CA LEU A 241 -8.89 -18.65 -11.60
C LEU A 241 -9.51 -18.83 -12.99
N THR A 242 -9.73 -17.73 -13.71
CA THR A 242 -10.32 -17.77 -15.07
C THR A 242 -9.29 -17.67 -16.18
N GLY A 243 -8.07 -17.24 -15.88
CA GLY A 243 -7.04 -16.93 -16.89
C GLY A 243 -7.29 -15.63 -17.67
N ALA A 244 -8.26 -14.81 -17.25
CA ALA A 244 -8.55 -13.52 -17.87
C ALA A 244 -7.35 -12.56 -17.82
N GLU A 245 -7.30 -11.58 -18.73
CA GLU A 245 -6.23 -10.57 -18.74
C GLU A 245 -6.43 -9.55 -17.62
N VAL A 246 -7.68 -9.19 -17.35
CA VAL A 246 -8.09 -8.26 -16.30
C VAL A 246 -9.10 -8.92 -15.37
N GLY A 247 -8.87 -8.84 -14.07
CA GLY A 247 -9.86 -9.13 -13.05
C GLY A 247 -10.43 -7.85 -12.47
N VAL A 248 -11.73 -7.82 -12.27
CA VAL A 248 -12.50 -6.72 -11.72
C VAL A 248 -13.32 -7.25 -10.57
N ALA A 249 -13.24 -6.59 -9.43
CA ALA A 249 -14.15 -6.80 -8.32
C ALA A 249 -14.82 -5.48 -7.96
N ALA A 250 -16.15 -5.49 -7.82
CA ALA A 250 -16.94 -4.30 -7.48
C ALA A 250 -17.75 -4.52 -6.20
N GLU A 251 -17.69 -3.59 -5.25
CA GLU A 251 -18.47 -3.58 -4.00
C GLU A 251 -19.44 -2.41 -4.01
N ALA A 252 -20.74 -2.69 -3.85
CA ALA A 252 -21.76 -1.66 -3.84
C ALA A 252 -21.73 -0.85 -2.54
N ARG A 253 -21.71 0.48 -2.65
CA ARG A 253 -21.85 1.42 -1.53
C ARG A 253 -22.79 2.55 -1.91
N GLY A 254 -24.00 2.53 -1.37
CA GLY A 254 -25.04 3.47 -1.79
C GLY A 254 -25.32 3.35 -3.28
N ASP A 255 -25.31 4.46 -4.00
CA ASP A 255 -25.48 4.59 -5.45
C ASP A 255 -24.19 4.35 -6.26
N MET A 256 -23.08 4.03 -5.59
CA MET A 256 -21.76 3.86 -6.20
C MET A 256 -21.27 2.41 -6.10
N TYR A 257 -20.29 2.07 -6.93
CA TYR A 257 -19.38 0.95 -6.75
C TYR A 257 -17.99 1.45 -6.37
N ILE A 258 -17.38 0.81 -5.38
CA ILE A 258 -15.92 0.78 -5.24
C ILE A 258 -15.43 -0.38 -6.09
N VAL A 259 -14.48 -0.12 -6.98
CA VAL A 259 -13.97 -1.11 -7.94
C VAL A 259 -12.48 -1.29 -7.73
N SER A 260 -12.03 -2.55 -7.72
CA SER A 260 -10.62 -2.92 -7.75
C SER A 260 -10.32 -3.72 -9.00
N LEU A 261 -9.22 -3.37 -9.67
CA LEU A 261 -8.77 -3.97 -10.92
C LEU A 261 -7.40 -4.60 -10.73
N ARG A 262 -7.18 -5.75 -11.37
CA ARG A 262 -5.89 -6.44 -11.41
C ARG A 262 -5.61 -6.90 -12.83
N SER A 263 -4.40 -6.69 -13.33
CA SER A 263 -4.00 -7.12 -14.67
C SER A 263 -2.65 -7.82 -14.64
N ARG A 264 -2.26 -8.40 -15.79
CA ARG A 264 -0.88 -8.80 -16.05
C ARG A 264 -0.44 -8.19 -17.38
N GLY A 265 0.27 -7.06 -17.32
CA GLY A 265 0.87 -6.40 -18.49
C GLY A 265 -0.03 -5.41 -19.23
N LEU A 266 -1.18 -5.03 -18.66
CA LEU A 266 -1.98 -3.91 -19.14
C LEU A 266 -1.91 -2.78 -18.13
N ASP A 267 -1.59 -1.57 -18.56
CA ASP A 267 -1.51 -0.40 -17.68
C ASP A 267 -2.91 0.09 -17.27
N LEU A 268 -3.38 -0.44 -16.15
CA LEU A 268 -4.66 -0.10 -15.52
C LEU A 268 -4.67 1.33 -14.99
N ASN A 269 -3.52 1.89 -14.60
CA ASN A 269 -3.44 3.26 -14.12
C ASN A 269 -3.70 4.23 -15.28
N ALA A 270 -3.03 4.02 -16.41
CA ALA A 270 -3.28 4.82 -17.62
C ALA A 270 -4.75 4.74 -18.06
N PHE A 271 -5.32 3.53 -18.08
CA PHE A 271 -6.74 3.33 -18.40
C PHE A 271 -7.67 4.07 -17.43
N LEU A 272 -7.49 3.89 -16.11
CA LEU A 272 -8.39 4.49 -15.13
C LEU A 272 -8.25 6.01 -15.06
N ARG A 273 -7.06 6.58 -15.28
CA ARG A 273 -6.90 8.05 -15.34
C ARG A 273 -7.63 8.65 -16.55
N ASP A 274 -7.60 7.98 -17.70
CA ASP A 274 -8.40 8.38 -18.86
C ASP A 274 -9.91 8.22 -18.60
N PHE A 275 -10.33 7.05 -18.09
CA PHE A 275 -11.73 6.77 -17.75
C PHE A 275 -12.27 7.78 -16.73
N ALA A 276 -11.51 8.05 -15.66
CA ALA A 276 -11.84 9.03 -14.63
C ALA A 276 -12.07 10.42 -15.22
N ARG A 277 -11.19 10.85 -16.13
CA ARG A 277 -11.31 12.14 -16.81
C ARG A 277 -12.55 12.22 -17.70
N ARG A 278 -12.84 11.17 -18.49
CA ARG A 278 -13.97 11.15 -19.43
C ARG A 278 -15.33 11.10 -18.73
N TYR A 279 -15.43 10.39 -17.62
CA TYR A 279 -16.70 10.16 -16.93
C TYR A 279 -16.86 10.97 -15.63
N GLY A 280 -15.89 11.83 -15.29
CA GLY A 280 -15.95 12.67 -14.08
C GLY A 280 -15.92 11.86 -12.78
N VAL A 281 -15.24 10.71 -12.77
CA VAL A 281 -15.14 9.81 -11.62
C VAL A 281 -13.73 9.84 -11.02
N SER A 282 -13.51 9.12 -9.91
CA SER A 282 -12.20 9.01 -9.28
C SER A 282 -11.60 7.62 -9.57
N GLY A 283 -10.33 7.56 -9.97
CA GLY A 283 -9.62 6.29 -10.12
C GLY A 283 -8.14 6.45 -10.47
N GLY A 284 -7.34 5.45 -10.13
CA GLY A 284 -5.89 5.43 -10.33
C GLY A 284 -5.22 4.28 -9.55
N GLY A 285 -3.89 4.20 -9.64
CA GLY A 285 -3.08 3.25 -8.89
C GLY A 285 -1.78 2.88 -9.60
N HIS A 286 -1.37 1.62 -9.48
CA HIS A 286 -0.22 1.05 -10.18
C HIS A 286 -0.63 0.43 -11.52
N PRO A 287 0.31 0.25 -12.47
CA PRO A 287 -0.01 -0.34 -13.78
C PRO A 287 -0.75 -1.68 -13.71
N ASN A 288 -0.41 -2.57 -12.77
CA ASN A 288 -1.06 -3.88 -12.65
C ASN A 288 -2.14 -3.97 -11.55
N ALA A 289 -2.33 -2.92 -10.76
CA ALA A 289 -3.28 -2.89 -9.65
C ALA A 289 -3.79 -1.47 -9.43
N ALA A 290 -5.05 -1.24 -9.75
CA ALA A 290 -5.66 0.08 -9.67
C ALA A 290 -7.10 -0.01 -9.15
N GLY A 291 -7.67 1.11 -8.73
CA GLY A 291 -9.03 1.17 -8.19
C GLY A 291 -9.78 2.43 -8.62
N ALA A 292 -11.10 2.38 -8.52
CA ALA A 292 -11.98 3.49 -8.86
C ALA A 292 -13.23 3.53 -8.00
N ARG A 293 -13.87 4.70 -7.92
CA ARG A 293 -15.22 4.87 -7.39
C ARG A 293 -16.11 5.38 -8.51
N ILE A 294 -17.12 4.61 -8.91
CA ILE A 294 -17.96 4.89 -10.08
C ILE A 294 -19.44 4.77 -9.74
N PRO A 295 -20.34 5.55 -10.36
CA PRO A 295 -21.78 5.29 -10.35
C PRO A 295 -22.10 3.88 -10.83
N ARG A 296 -23.18 3.28 -10.29
CA ARG A 296 -23.53 1.88 -10.58
C ARG A 296 -23.75 1.58 -12.07
N ASP A 297 -24.30 2.54 -12.80
CA ASP A 297 -24.58 2.46 -14.24
C ASP A 297 -23.33 2.50 -15.12
N LEU A 298 -22.18 2.93 -14.59
CA LEU A 298 -20.90 2.92 -15.31
C LEU A 298 -20.14 1.59 -15.22
N LEU A 299 -20.53 0.66 -14.35
CA LEU A 299 -19.83 -0.63 -14.25
C LEU A 299 -19.85 -1.43 -15.57
N PRO A 300 -20.99 -1.56 -16.28
CA PRO A 300 -21.02 -2.20 -17.60
C PRO A 300 -20.10 -1.51 -18.62
N VAL A 301 -20.07 -0.17 -18.63
CA VAL A 301 -19.24 0.63 -19.53
C VAL A 301 -17.75 0.38 -19.27
N LEU A 302 -17.34 0.41 -17.99
CA LEU A 302 -15.97 0.14 -17.58
C LEU A 302 -15.52 -1.27 -18.02
N VAL A 303 -16.37 -2.28 -17.81
CA VAL A 303 -16.06 -3.68 -18.21
C VAL A 303 -15.97 -3.81 -19.73
N GLU A 304 -16.85 -3.17 -20.47
CA GLU A 304 -16.83 -3.18 -21.93
C GLU A 304 -15.57 -2.53 -22.48
N GLU A 305 -15.19 -1.36 -21.99
CA GLU A 305 -13.96 -0.68 -22.43
C GLU A 305 -12.70 -1.47 -22.09
N LEU A 306 -12.62 -2.06 -20.88
CA LEU A 306 -11.52 -2.94 -20.48
C LEU A 306 -11.40 -4.16 -21.40
N SER A 307 -12.53 -4.74 -21.82
CA SER A 307 -12.55 -5.93 -22.69
C SER A 307 -11.99 -5.67 -24.09
N ARG A 308 -11.86 -4.40 -24.48
CA ARG A 308 -11.31 -3.96 -25.76
C ARG A 308 -9.82 -3.64 -25.68
N LEU A 309 -9.24 -3.55 -24.48
CA LEU A 309 -7.81 -3.39 -24.31
C LEU A 309 -7.07 -4.60 -24.88
N ARG A 310 -5.98 -4.34 -25.57
CA ARG A 310 -5.04 -5.35 -26.07
C ARG A 310 -3.66 -5.02 -25.54
N ARG A 311 -2.86 -6.06 -25.28
CA ARG A 311 -1.44 -5.94 -24.96
C ARG A 311 -0.65 -5.38 -26.13
#